data_AF-A0A2S2DWP9-F1
#
_entry.id   AF-A0A2S2DWP9-F1
#
_cell.length_a   1.000
_cell.length_b   1.000
_cell.length_c   1.000
_cell.angle_alpha   90.00
_cell.angle_beta   90.00
_cell.angle_gamma   90.00
#
_symmetry.space_group_name_H-M   'P 1'
#
loop_
_entity.id
_entity.type
_entity.pdbx_description
1 polymer ?
#
loop_
_entity_poly.entity_id
_entity_poly.type
_entity_poly.pdbx_seq_one_letter_code
_entity_poly.pdbx_strand_id
1 'polypeptide(L)'
;MYYLINPDYKLIYAKESTEDLYFKHTWKDMLIQISQFEWEILTHLVNNRDENVTLDFMRQSYEADKNILNQLIQYSKELELLIPEEAYDEYQKQKNLIQKQSISNWKMGISQLFSYISIPLEFIGRGNLRFYKIAKIPLENTWMELLAKNYSFQKAIQYISIILSILGIWKCLSDPHLIQNWLQFELLLSPFLLPFLLIGLIFTTFLHELAHYITYLKYGGLIADLGFSLVLGFIPFIHINTNSLHFWENQRQRVWVISAGIIMDISLLLGINIILGLDIHKVWLSHWQFFQCFIAFRIIFNTIPFIPGTDGYFLLSEWIQEPALFHEASRTLQKFKSIIFRIEVIQLKSKDYLYLAYIMMSYCFITAYYCLLALWIIAPYFISILP
;
A
#
# COMPACT_ATOMS: atom_id res chain seq x y z
N MET A 1 16.73 32.50 -19.21
CA MET A 1 16.42 32.26 -17.78
C MET A 1 16.82 30.82 -17.50
N TYR A 2 17.55 30.53 -16.42
CA TYR A 2 17.97 29.15 -16.15
C TYR A 2 16.91 28.41 -15.35
N TYR A 3 16.70 27.15 -15.73
CA TYR A 3 15.68 26.30 -15.16
C TYR A 3 16.31 25.04 -14.57
N LEU A 4 15.66 24.51 -13.54
CA LEU A 4 15.96 23.23 -12.93
C LEU A 4 14.69 22.37 -12.97
N ILE A 5 14.86 21.07 -13.24
CA ILE A 5 13.80 20.11 -12.95
C ILE A 5 13.66 20.02 -11.44
N ASN A 6 12.43 20.13 -10.95
CA ASN A 6 12.17 20.03 -9.52
C ASN A 6 12.53 18.62 -9.02
N PRO A 7 13.51 18.48 -8.11
CA PRO A 7 13.98 17.18 -7.62
C PRO A 7 12.94 16.46 -6.76
N ASP A 8 11.87 17.13 -6.36
CA ASP A 8 10.78 16.52 -5.59
C ASP A 8 9.75 15.80 -6.47
N TYR A 9 9.85 15.87 -7.81
CA TYR A 9 9.10 14.98 -8.69
C TYR A 9 9.89 13.71 -8.96
N LYS A 10 9.32 12.57 -8.60
CA LYS A 10 9.90 11.26 -8.85
C LYS A 10 9.08 10.49 -9.87
N LEU A 11 9.76 9.89 -10.85
CA LEU A 11 9.14 9.01 -11.83
C LEU A 11 8.63 7.76 -11.12
N ILE A 12 7.31 7.57 -11.08
CA ILE A 12 6.68 6.39 -10.47
C ILE A 12 6.38 5.29 -11.50
N TYR A 13 6.15 5.67 -12.76
CA TYR A 13 5.79 4.75 -13.83
C TYR A 13 6.15 5.32 -15.20
N ALA A 14 6.63 4.45 -16.10
CA ALA A 14 6.78 4.75 -17.51
C ALA A 14 5.91 3.75 -18.29
N LYS A 15 5.00 4.27 -19.11
CA LYS A 15 4.06 3.47 -19.88
C LYS A 15 4.60 3.31 -21.29
N GLU A 16 5.15 2.12 -21.58
CA GLU A 16 5.83 1.84 -22.85
C GLU A 16 4.92 1.97 -24.08
N SER A 17 3.62 1.67 -23.95
CA SER A 17 2.68 1.67 -25.08
C SER A 17 2.34 3.05 -25.63
N THR A 18 2.31 4.07 -24.76
CA THR A 18 1.96 5.45 -25.09
C THR A 18 3.11 6.42 -24.87
N GLU A 19 4.27 5.92 -24.45
CA GLU A 19 5.43 6.72 -24.04
C GLU A 19 5.08 7.80 -22.99
N ASP A 20 4.11 7.53 -22.12
CA ASP A 20 3.73 8.43 -21.03
C ASP A 20 4.58 8.18 -19.79
N LEU A 21 5.04 9.25 -19.17
CA LEU A 21 5.76 9.26 -17.90
C LEU A 21 4.86 9.82 -16.80
N TYR A 22 4.81 9.12 -15.66
CA TYR A 22 4.04 9.53 -14.50
C TYR A 22 4.97 9.93 -13.37
N PHE A 23 4.88 11.18 -12.93
CA PHE A 23 5.67 11.74 -11.83
C PHE A 23 4.80 12.01 -10.63
N LYS A 24 5.30 11.68 -9.43
CA LYS A 24 4.65 12.01 -8.16
C LYS A 24 5.52 12.94 -7.35
N HIS A 25 4.91 13.98 -6.80
CA HIS A 25 5.59 14.89 -5.89
C HIS A 25 5.82 14.20 -4.53
N THR A 26 7.01 14.35 -3.94
CA THR A 26 7.43 13.62 -2.73
C THR A 26 6.66 13.98 -1.45
N TRP A 27 6.29 15.26 -1.29
CA TRP A 27 5.62 15.79 -0.10
C TRP A 27 4.32 16.54 -0.38
N LYS A 28 4.01 16.83 -1.65
CA LYS A 28 2.66 17.23 -2.10
C LYS A 28 1.97 16.00 -2.69
N ASP A 29 0.67 15.84 -2.47
CA ASP A 29 -0.10 14.73 -3.05
C ASP A 29 -0.50 15.07 -4.51
N MET A 30 0.50 15.37 -5.33
CA MET A 30 0.36 15.79 -6.73
C MET A 30 0.95 14.72 -7.66
N LEU A 31 0.20 14.40 -8.71
CA LEU A 31 0.59 13.47 -9.77
C LEU A 31 0.55 14.23 -11.09
N ILE A 32 1.60 14.09 -11.89
CA ILE A 32 1.70 14.66 -13.24
C ILE A 32 1.90 13.51 -14.22
N GLN A 33 1.19 13.59 -15.35
CA GLN A 33 1.48 12.81 -16.55
C GLN A 33 2.13 13.74 -17.57
N ILE A 34 3.25 13.32 -18.14
CA ILE A 34 3.98 14.03 -19.20
C ILE A 34 4.43 13.00 -20.24
N SER A 35 4.38 13.34 -21.52
CA SER A 35 4.90 12.44 -22.56
C SER A 35 6.43 12.38 -22.52
N GLN A 36 7.00 11.29 -23.03
CA GLN A 36 8.45 11.10 -23.17
C GLN A 36 9.08 12.24 -23.98
N PHE A 37 8.42 12.66 -25.06
CA PHE A 37 8.84 13.78 -25.90
C PHE A 37 8.91 15.12 -25.11
N GLU A 38 7.86 15.46 -24.36
CA GLU A 38 7.83 16.68 -23.55
C GLU A 38 8.94 16.64 -22.49
N TRP A 39 9.13 15.48 -21.86
CA TRP A 39 10.19 15.27 -20.88
C TRP A 39 11.59 15.42 -21.49
N GLU A 40 11.82 14.90 -22.69
CA GLU A 40 13.09 15.07 -23.40
C GLU A 40 13.37 16.53 -23.74
N ILE A 41 12.37 17.29 -24.16
CA ILE A 41 12.50 18.73 -24.41
C ILE A 41 12.87 19.47 -23.12
N LEU A 42 12.14 19.22 -22.03
CA LEU A 42 12.42 19.87 -20.75
C LEU A 42 13.82 19.52 -20.23
N THR A 43 14.22 18.26 -20.38
CA THR A 43 15.56 17.79 -20.01
C THR A 43 16.63 18.45 -20.88
N HIS A 44 16.40 18.57 -22.19
CA HIS A 44 17.29 19.26 -23.11
C HIS A 44 17.41 20.76 -22.77
N LEU A 45 16.30 21.41 -22.41
CA LEU A 45 16.26 22.82 -21.97
C LEU A 45 17.11 23.03 -20.72
N VAL A 46 16.95 22.17 -19.72
CA VAL A 46 17.66 22.26 -18.44
C VAL A 46 19.15 21.96 -18.61
N ASN A 47 19.51 20.97 -19.43
CA ASN A 47 20.90 20.58 -19.65
C ASN A 47 21.69 21.62 -20.46
N ASN A 48 21.09 22.16 -21.54
CA ASN A 48 21.80 23.09 -22.43
C ASN A 48 21.73 24.55 -21.97
N ARG A 49 20.82 24.88 -21.04
CA ARG A 49 20.65 26.23 -20.48
C ARG A 49 20.38 27.31 -21.55
N ASP A 50 19.93 26.91 -22.74
CA ASP A 50 19.61 27.81 -23.86
C ASP A 50 18.31 27.37 -24.55
N GLU A 51 17.35 28.29 -24.59
CA GLU A 51 16.05 28.11 -25.24
C GLU A 51 16.19 27.99 -26.77
N ASN A 52 17.13 28.69 -27.39
CA ASN A 52 17.31 28.65 -28.85
C ASN A 52 17.89 27.30 -29.30
N VAL A 53 18.85 26.76 -28.56
CA VAL A 53 19.43 25.43 -28.81
C VAL A 53 18.36 24.34 -28.66
N THR A 54 17.48 24.48 -27.67
CA THR A 54 16.36 23.55 -27.47
C THR A 54 15.29 23.69 -28.56
N LEU A 55 15.06 24.90 -29.03
CA LEU A 55 14.13 25.17 -30.12
C LEU A 55 14.64 24.61 -31.46
N ASP A 56 15.95 24.66 -31.70
CA ASP A 56 16.56 24.01 -32.87
C ASP A 56 16.45 22.48 -32.78
N PHE A 57 16.68 21.90 -31.59
CA PHE A 57 16.43 20.47 -31.33
C PHE A 57 14.96 20.09 -31.58
N MET A 58 14.00 20.88 -31.08
CA MET A 58 12.57 20.65 -31.29
C MET A 58 12.17 20.72 -32.76
N ARG A 59 12.74 21.66 -33.52
CA ARG A 59 12.48 21.79 -34.95
C ARG A 59 13.03 20.60 -35.74
N GLN A 60 14.21 20.12 -35.37
CA GLN A 60 14.86 18.99 -36.05
C GLN A 60 14.20 17.65 -35.72
N SER A 61 13.81 17.44 -34.46
CA SER A 61 13.32 16.15 -33.97
C SER A 61 11.80 16.00 -34.05
N TYR A 62 11.04 17.11 -33.94
CA TYR A 62 9.60 17.07 -33.65
C TYR A 62 8.75 18.05 -34.46
N GLU A 63 9.33 18.78 -35.43
CA GLU A 63 8.65 19.81 -36.24
C GLU A 63 7.88 20.87 -35.40
N ALA A 64 8.27 21.08 -34.15
CA ALA A 64 7.56 21.94 -33.21
C ALA A 64 8.06 23.40 -33.22
N ASP A 65 7.17 24.33 -32.89
CA ASP A 65 7.44 25.76 -32.94
C ASP A 65 7.75 26.37 -31.55
N LYS A 66 8.08 27.67 -31.57
CA LYS A 66 8.40 28.43 -30.34
C LYS A 66 7.20 28.51 -29.38
N ASN A 67 5.98 28.52 -29.91
CA ASN A 67 4.79 28.66 -29.09
C ASN A 67 4.59 27.41 -28.22
N ILE A 68 4.79 26.22 -28.79
CA ILE A 68 4.71 24.96 -28.06
C ILE A 68 5.76 24.93 -26.93
N LEU A 69 7.01 25.33 -27.21
CA LEU A 69 8.06 25.39 -26.19
C LEU A 69 7.68 26.35 -25.04
N ASN A 70 7.17 27.54 -25.37
CA ASN A 70 6.74 28.51 -24.36
C ASN A 70 5.56 28.01 -23.52
N GLN A 71 4.57 27.36 -24.14
CA GLN A 71 3.44 26.75 -23.46
C GLN A 71 3.90 25.62 -22.52
N LEU A 72 4.80 24.75 -22.99
CA LEU A 72 5.35 23.66 -22.20
C LEU A 72 6.13 24.19 -20.99
N ILE A 73 6.96 25.22 -21.16
CA ILE A 73 7.67 25.89 -20.07
C ILE A 73 6.69 26.50 -19.07
N GLN A 74 5.68 27.24 -19.55
CA GLN A 74 4.69 27.87 -18.69
C GLN A 74 3.91 26.84 -17.87
N TYR A 75 3.39 25.80 -18.53
CA TYR A 75 2.63 24.74 -17.89
C TYR A 75 3.49 23.97 -16.86
N SER A 76 4.75 23.70 -17.21
CA SER A 76 5.70 23.04 -16.29
C SER A 76 6.03 23.89 -15.07
N LYS A 77 6.02 25.23 -15.20
CA LYS A 77 6.18 26.15 -14.06
C LYS A 77 4.93 26.18 -13.17
N GLU A 78 3.74 26.19 -13.77
CA GLU A 78 2.46 26.16 -13.04
C GLU A 78 2.32 24.87 -12.21
N LEU A 79 2.79 23.75 -12.75
CA LEU A 79 2.85 22.46 -12.06
C LEU A 79 4.05 22.33 -11.10
N GLU A 80 4.91 23.34 -11.01
CA GLU A 80 6.18 23.32 -10.27
C GLU A 80 7.14 22.18 -10.69
N LEU A 81 6.94 21.58 -11.88
CA LEU A 81 7.87 20.60 -12.46
C LEU A 81 9.19 21.25 -12.86
N LEU A 82 9.11 22.50 -13.31
CA LEU A 82 10.24 23.34 -13.71
C LEU A 82 10.36 24.55 -12.78
N ILE A 83 11.49 24.68 -12.09
CA ILE A 83 11.75 25.78 -11.15
C ILE A 83 12.84 26.69 -11.75
N PRO A 84 12.62 28.02 -11.82
CA PRO A 84 13.69 28.95 -12.14
C PRO A 84 14.83 28.85 -11.11
N GLU A 85 16.09 28.81 -11.54
CA GLU A 85 17.26 28.60 -10.66
C GLU A 85 17.30 29.64 -9.52
N GLU A 86 16.87 30.88 -9.79
CA GLU A 86 16.75 31.97 -8.80
C GLU A 86 15.70 31.73 -7.71
N ALA A 87 14.65 30.97 -8.01
CA ALA A 87 13.55 30.66 -7.09
C ALA A 87 13.81 29.38 -6.27
N TYR A 88 14.87 28.63 -6.59
CA TYR A 88 15.14 27.33 -5.98
C TYR A 88 15.46 27.43 -4.47
N ASP A 89 16.21 28.44 -4.06
CA ASP A 89 16.52 28.68 -2.64
C ASP A 89 15.27 29.03 -1.83
N GLU A 90 14.35 29.79 -2.41
CA GLU A 90 13.08 30.13 -1.78
C GLU A 90 12.17 28.90 -1.67
N TYR A 91 12.11 28.08 -2.73
CA TYR A 91 11.43 26.79 -2.72
C TYR A 91 11.94 25.87 -1.59
N GLN A 92 13.26 25.74 -1.43
CA GLN A 92 13.86 24.94 -0.35
C GLN A 92 13.53 25.49 1.05
N LYS A 93 13.49 26.82 1.21
CA LYS A 93 13.07 27.45 2.47
C LYS A 93 11.60 27.16 2.78
N GLN A 94 10.71 27.27 1.80
CA GLN A 94 9.28 26.97 1.97
C GLN A 94 9.06 25.50 2.33
N LYS A 95 9.72 24.57 1.62
CA LYS A 95 9.70 23.13 1.94
C LYS A 95 10.11 22.88 3.39
N ASN A 96 11.24 23.45 3.82
CA ASN A 96 11.73 23.31 5.19
C ASN A 96 10.76 23.89 6.23
N LEU A 97 10.11 25.03 5.94
CA LEU A 97 9.11 25.62 6.83
C LEU A 97 7.88 24.74 6.97
N ILE A 98 7.34 24.21 5.86
CA ILE A 98 6.19 23.31 5.83
C ILE A 98 6.50 22.02 6.60
N GLN A 99 7.68 21.45 6.39
CA GLN A 99 8.12 20.26 7.12
C GLN A 99 8.31 20.57 8.62
N LYS A 100 8.92 21.70 8.99
CA LYS A 100 9.11 22.09 10.40
C LYS A 100 7.81 22.44 11.13
N GLN A 101 6.84 23.09 10.48
CA GLN A 101 5.53 23.37 11.08
C GLN A 101 4.75 22.09 11.43
N SER A 102 5.04 20.97 10.76
CA SER A 102 4.42 19.65 10.99
C SER A 102 5.14 18.79 12.04
N ILE A 103 6.38 19.13 12.38
CA ILE A 103 7.31 18.23 13.10
C ILE A 103 7.70 18.84 14.45
N SER A 104 7.17 18.27 15.53
CA SER A 104 7.62 18.53 16.90
C SER A 104 9.06 18.07 17.13
N ASN A 105 9.79 18.73 18.05
CA ASN A 105 11.20 18.42 18.35
C ASN A 105 11.51 16.93 18.60
N TRP A 106 10.56 16.17 19.16
CA TRP A 106 10.72 14.73 19.39
C TRP A 106 10.71 13.89 18.09
N LYS A 107 9.91 14.28 17.08
CA LYS A 107 9.89 13.60 15.77
C LYS A 107 11.22 13.76 15.04
N MET A 108 11.89 14.91 15.22
CA MET A 108 13.22 15.17 14.66
C MET A 108 14.27 14.27 15.30
N GLY A 109 14.22 14.07 16.62
CA GLY A 109 15.10 13.14 17.33
C GLY A 109 14.93 11.68 16.88
N ILE A 110 13.69 11.23 16.66
CA ILE A 110 13.44 9.88 16.13
C ILE A 110 13.95 9.75 14.69
N SER A 111 13.65 10.72 13.82
CA SER A 111 14.15 10.69 12.44
C SER A 111 15.69 10.64 12.38
N GLN A 112 16.38 11.36 13.25
CA GLN A 112 17.83 11.29 13.39
C GLN A 112 18.32 9.91 13.84
N LEU A 113 17.67 9.27 14.83
CA LEU A 113 18.00 7.90 15.24
C LEU A 113 17.84 6.89 14.09
N PHE A 114 16.79 7.01 13.28
CA PHE A 114 16.57 6.12 12.13
C PHE A 114 17.53 6.41 10.97
N SER A 115 18.01 7.65 10.84
CA SER A 115 19.04 8.00 9.85
C SER A 115 20.37 7.27 10.09
N TYR A 116 20.72 6.96 11.35
CA TYR A 116 21.88 6.12 11.67
C TYR A 116 21.78 4.68 11.15
N ILE A 117 20.56 4.19 10.90
CA ILE A 117 20.28 2.86 10.32
C ILE A 117 19.99 2.99 8.81
N SER A 118 20.22 4.17 8.23
CA SER A 118 19.92 4.49 6.82
C SER A 118 18.44 4.26 6.44
N ILE A 119 17.52 4.48 7.39
CA ILE A 119 16.08 4.40 7.17
C ILE A 119 15.52 5.83 7.17
N PRO A 120 15.20 6.40 6.00
CA PRO A 120 14.57 7.71 5.94
C PRO A 120 13.15 7.62 6.50
N LEU A 121 12.90 8.17 7.69
CA LEU A 121 11.55 8.18 8.28
C LEU A 121 10.89 9.54 8.08
N GLU A 122 9.78 9.56 7.34
CA GLU A 122 8.98 10.75 7.08
C GLU A 122 7.68 10.73 7.91
N PHE A 123 7.52 11.70 8.81
CA PHE A 123 6.29 11.84 9.60
C PHE A 123 5.23 12.61 8.83
N ILE A 124 4.03 12.03 8.69
CA ILE A 124 2.92 12.64 7.95
C ILE A 124 1.90 13.25 8.92
N GLY A 125 1.42 12.47 9.90
CA GLY A 125 0.42 12.92 10.88
C GLY A 125 -0.88 13.42 10.26
N ARG A 126 -1.47 12.66 9.33
CA ARG A 126 -2.73 13.01 8.66
C ARG A 126 -3.64 11.79 8.52
N GLY A 127 -4.95 12.00 8.62
CA GLY A 127 -5.96 10.98 8.36
C GLY A 127 -7.22 11.18 9.17
N ASN A 128 -8.06 10.16 9.22
CA ASN A 128 -9.29 10.14 10.00
C ASN A 128 -9.21 9.03 11.08
N LEU A 129 -10.24 8.90 11.92
CA LEU A 129 -10.29 7.84 12.93
C LEU A 129 -10.15 6.44 12.32
N ARG A 130 -10.69 6.20 11.13
CA ARG A 130 -10.60 4.90 10.45
C ARG A 130 -9.17 4.57 10.04
N PHE A 131 -8.44 5.54 9.52
CA PHE A 131 -7.08 5.38 9.02
C PHE A 131 -6.27 6.66 9.23
N TYR A 132 -5.39 6.64 10.21
CA TYR A 132 -4.53 7.76 10.56
C TYR A 132 -3.08 7.44 10.21
N LYS A 133 -2.52 8.09 9.18
CA LYS A 133 -1.13 7.88 8.75
C LYS A 133 -0.19 8.58 9.72
N ILE A 134 0.67 7.82 10.38
CA ILE A 134 1.66 8.35 11.32
C ILE A 134 2.91 8.75 10.55
N ALA A 135 3.52 7.78 9.86
CA ALA A 135 4.80 7.93 9.19
C ALA A 135 4.89 7.02 7.98
N LYS A 136 5.84 7.29 7.09
CA LYS A 136 6.23 6.41 6.00
C LYS A 136 7.75 6.34 5.89
N ILE A 137 8.24 5.23 5.34
CA ILE A 137 9.64 5.02 4.98
C ILE A 137 9.63 4.82 3.46
N PRO A 138 10.16 5.75 2.65
CA PRO A 138 10.41 5.46 1.25
C PRO A 138 11.43 4.32 1.16
N LEU A 139 11.09 3.28 0.41
CA LEU A 139 11.95 2.10 0.28
C LEU A 139 13.05 2.29 -0.76
N GLU A 140 12.98 3.36 -1.56
CA GLU A 140 13.96 3.71 -2.58
C GLU A 140 15.37 3.89 -2.01
N ASN A 141 16.35 3.27 -2.68
CA ASN A 141 17.76 3.24 -2.34
C ASN A 141 18.06 2.72 -0.93
N THR A 142 17.14 1.96 -0.33
CA THR A 142 17.34 1.33 0.98
C THR A 142 17.90 -0.08 0.84
N TRP A 143 18.50 -0.60 1.92
CA TRP A 143 18.92 -2.00 2.00
C TRP A 143 17.75 -2.98 1.78
N MET A 144 16.52 -2.59 2.15
CA MET A 144 15.33 -3.41 1.94
C MET A 144 15.01 -3.56 0.45
N GLU A 145 15.12 -2.49 -0.33
CA GLU A 145 14.97 -2.56 -1.79
C GLU A 145 16.07 -3.42 -2.43
N LEU A 146 17.33 -3.24 -2.01
CA LEU A 146 18.44 -4.05 -2.53
C LEU A 146 18.22 -5.55 -2.28
N LEU A 147 17.77 -5.92 -1.08
CA LEU A 147 17.40 -7.30 -0.78
C LEU A 147 16.20 -7.77 -1.61
N ALA A 148 15.14 -6.96 -1.68
CA ALA A 148 13.93 -7.32 -2.40
C ALA A 148 14.12 -7.41 -3.93
N LYS A 149 15.08 -6.65 -4.51
CA LYS A 149 15.49 -6.75 -5.93
C LYS A 149 16.42 -7.95 -6.20
N ASN A 150 17.08 -8.51 -5.19
CA ASN A 150 18.00 -9.61 -5.38
C ASN A 150 17.25 -10.88 -5.84
N TYR A 151 17.53 -11.31 -7.07
CA TYR A 151 16.88 -12.47 -7.69
C TYR A 151 16.97 -13.75 -6.85
N SER A 152 18.13 -14.01 -6.23
CA SER A 152 18.33 -15.18 -5.37
C SER A 152 17.45 -15.11 -4.13
N PHE A 153 17.29 -13.92 -3.55
CA PHE A 153 16.42 -13.71 -2.39
C PHE A 153 14.94 -13.91 -2.76
N GLN A 154 14.48 -13.35 -3.89
CA GLN A 154 13.12 -13.56 -4.38
C GLN A 154 12.81 -15.05 -4.60
N LYS A 155 13.74 -15.77 -5.23
CA LYS A 155 13.62 -17.22 -5.46
C LYS A 155 13.64 -18.01 -4.16
N ALA A 156 14.50 -17.65 -3.22
CA ALA A 156 14.54 -18.29 -1.90
C ALA A 156 13.21 -18.16 -1.18
N ILE A 157 12.63 -16.94 -1.11
CA ILE A 157 11.31 -16.72 -0.50
C ILE A 157 10.23 -17.54 -1.21
N GLN A 158 10.23 -17.56 -2.54
CA GLN A 158 9.29 -18.35 -3.32
C GLN A 158 9.40 -19.85 -2.99
N TYR A 159 10.60 -20.41 -3.00
CA TYR A 159 10.81 -21.83 -2.70
C TYR A 159 10.49 -22.18 -1.26
N ILE A 160 10.90 -21.34 -0.30
CA ILE A 160 10.55 -21.53 1.12
C ILE A 160 9.03 -21.56 1.27
N SER A 161 8.31 -20.63 0.64
CA SER A 161 6.84 -20.58 0.74
C SER A 161 6.16 -21.83 0.16
N ILE A 162 6.67 -22.31 -0.99
CA ILE A 162 6.18 -23.55 -1.61
C ILE A 162 6.47 -24.76 -0.71
N ILE A 163 7.69 -24.87 -0.17
CA ILE A 163 8.10 -25.96 0.71
C ILE A 163 7.25 -25.98 1.98
N LEU A 164 7.06 -24.83 2.64
CA LEU A 164 6.21 -24.70 3.82
C LEU A 164 4.77 -25.14 3.52
N SER A 165 4.23 -24.73 2.37
CA SER A 165 2.89 -25.12 1.94
C SER A 165 2.77 -26.63 1.74
N ILE A 166 3.72 -27.25 1.01
CA ILE A 166 3.72 -28.69 0.73
C ILE A 166 3.86 -29.50 2.02
N LEU A 167 4.84 -29.15 2.88
CA LEU A 167 5.08 -29.86 4.14
C LEU A 167 3.91 -29.68 5.12
N GLY A 168 3.31 -28.48 5.16
CA GLY A 168 2.14 -28.19 5.98
C GLY A 168 0.90 -28.99 5.56
N ILE A 169 0.66 -29.10 4.25
CA ILE A 169 -0.41 -29.94 3.69
C ILE A 169 -0.12 -31.41 4.01
N TRP A 170 1.10 -31.89 3.76
CA TRP A 170 1.51 -33.26 4.07
C TRP A 170 1.26 -33.59 5.54
N LYS A 171 1.62 -32.70 6.47
CA LYS A 171 1.42 -32.91 7.90
C LYS A 171 -0.07 -33.00 8.26
N CYS A 172 -0.91 -32.14 7.67
CA CYS A 172 -2.37 -32.20 7.86
C CYS A 172 -2.97 -33.52 7.36
N LEU A 173 -2.50 -34.02 6.21
CA LEU A 173 -2.96 -35.29 5.65
C LEU A 173 -2.44 -36.52 6.42
N SER A 174 -1.23 -36.44 6.95
CA SER A 174 -0.58 -37.56 7.65
C SER A 174 -1.05 -37.73 9.09
N ASP A 175 -1.60 -36.68 9.71
CA ASP A 175 -2.00 -36.67 11.11
C ASP A 175 -3.40 -36.08 11.27
N PRO A 176 -4.46 -36.90 11.10
CA PRO A 176 -5.85 -36.45 11.21
C PRO A 176 -6.19 -35.87 12.60
N HIS A 177 -5.45 -36.26 13.64
CA HIS A 177 -5.62 -35.73 14.98
C HIS A 177 -5.28 -34.24 15.06
N LEU A 178 -4.46 -33.70 14.15
CA LEU A 178 -4.16 -32.27 14.10
C LEU A 178 -5.43 -31.42 13.91
N ILE A 179 -6.39 -31.89 13.09
CA ILE A 179 -7.69 -31.24 12.89
C ILE A 179 -8.58 -31.41 14.13
N GLN A 180 -8.57 -32.59 14.74
CA GLN A 180 -9.38 -32.88 15.92
C GLN A 180 -8.91 -32.09 17.15
N ASN A 181 -7.60 -31.99 17.36
CA ASN A 181 -6.98 -31.19 18.42
C ASN A 181 -7.32 -29.71 18.28
N TRP A 182 -7.54 -29.24 17.06
CA TRP A 182 -7.98 -27.89 16.77
C TRP A 182 -9.39 -27.58 17.31
N LEU A 183 -10.31 -28.55 17.23
CA LEU A 183 -11.66 -28.42 17.77
C LEU A 183 -11.70 -28.42 19.30
N GLN A 184 -10.65 -28.95 19.95
CA GLN A 184 -10.52 -29.06 21.41
C GLN A 184 -9.52 -28.05 21.97
N PHE A 185 -9.23 -26.98 21.23
CA PHE A 185 -8.23 -25.99 21.60
C PHE A 185 -8.59 -25.25 22.90
N GLU A 186 -7.65 -25.26 23.86
CA GLU A 186 -7.71 -24.44 25.07
C GLU A 186 -6.52 -23.46 25.09
N LEU A 187 -6.80 -22.17 25.32
CA LEU A 187 -5.77 -21.14 25.45
C LEU A 187 -5.13 -21.20 26.84
N LEU A 188 -3.86 -21.59 26.91
CA LEU A 188 -3.09 -21.59 28.13
C LEU A 188 -2.46 -20.20 28.35
N LEU A 189 -2.84 -19.53 29.43
CA LEU A 189 -2.31 -18.23 29.78
C LEU A 189 -0.87 -18.34 30.30
N SER A 190 0.01 -17.48 29.81
CA SER A 190 1.37 -17.32 30.31
C SER A 190 1.86 -15.87 30.16
N PRO A 191 2.87 -15.43 30.93
CA PRO A 191 3.46 -14.10 30.76
C PRO A 191 4.04 -13.86 29.35
N PHE A 192 4.37 -14.93 28.63
CA PHE A 192 4.96 -14.87 27.30
C PHE A 192 3.93 -14.84 26.16
N LEU A 193 2.65 -15.13 26.44
CA LEU A 193 1.59 -15.15 25.44
C LEU A 193 1.49 -13.81 24.68
N LEU A 194 1.34 -12.70 25.41
CA LEU A 194 1.14 -11.40 24.80
C LEU A 194 2.36 -10.93 24.00
N PRO A 195 3.62 -11.00 24.52
CA PRO A 195 4.80 -10.70 23.72
C PRO A 195 4.93 -11.59 22.48
N PHE A 196 4.68 -12.90 22.61
CA PHE A 196 4.74 -13.84 21.49
C PHE A 196 3.75 -13.44 20.38
N LEU A 197 2.50 -13.16 20.74
CA LEU A 197 1.49 -12.73 19.79
C LEU A 197 1.85 -11.39 19.15
N LEU A 198 2.21 -10.37 19.93
CA LEU A 198 2.55 -9.05 19.37
C LEU A 198 3.72 -9.10 18.38
N ILE A 199 4.79 -9.83 18.74
CA ILE A 199 5.95 -10.01 17.86
C ILE A 199 5.54 -10.79 16.61
N GLY A 200 4.80 -11.89 16.76
CA GLY A 200 4.30 -12.69 15.64
C GLY A 200 3.39 -11.89 14.71
N LEU A 201 2.52 -11.04 15.25
CA LEU A 201 1.61 -10.17 14.50
C LEU A 201 2.37 -9.17 13.63
N ILE A 202 3.30 -8.44 14.25
CA ILE A 202 4.13 -7.45 13.52
C ILE A 202 4.95 -8.17 12.46
N PHE A 203 5.60 -9.28 12.82
CA PHE A 203 6.45 -10.05 11.91
C PHE A 203 5.68 -10.59 10.70
N THR A 204 4.54 -11.25 10.92
CA THR A 204 3.77 -11.83 9.83
C THR A 204 3.05 -10.78 8.99
N THR A 205 2.69 -9.64 9.56
CA THR A 205 2.14 -8.51 8.79
C THR A 205 3.24 -7.87 7.94
N PHE A 206 4.45 -7.74 8.48
CA PHE A 206 5.60 -7.32 7.70
C PHE A 206 5.89 -8.29 6.53
N LEU A 207 5.84 -9.61 6.77
CA LEU A 207 6.02 -10.60 5.69
C LEU A 207 4.92 -10.54 4.63
N HIS A 208 3.67 -10.30 5.02
CA HIS A 208 2.54 -10.09 4.11
C HIS A 208 2.80 -8.90 3.18
N GLU A 209 3.13 -7.74 3.74
CA GLU A 209 3.44 -6.53 2.98
C GLU A 209 4.69 -6.72 2.12
N LEU A 210 5.74 -7.34 2.67
CA LEU A 210 6.97 -7.64 1.94
C LEU A 210 6.70 -8.54 0.72
N ALA A 211 5.73 -9.45 0.78
CA ALA A 211 5.36 -10.28 -0.35
C ALA A 211 4.76 -9.45 -1.51
N HIS A 212 3.90 -8.47 -1.22
CA HIS A 212 3.43 -7.50 -2.22
C HIS A 212 4.61 -6.75 -2.82
N TYR A 213 5.51 -6.22 -1.99
CA TYR A 213 6.64 -5.42 -2.44
C TYR A 213 7.63 -6.19 -3.31
N ILE A 214 8.01 -7.41 -2.90
CA ILE A 214 8.88 -8.27 -3.70
C ILE A 214 8.25 -8.56 -5.06
N THR A 215 6.96 -8.89 -5.08
CA THR A 215 6.24 -9.20 -6.33
C THR A 215 6.11 -7.96 -7.21
N TYR A 216 5.90 -6.79 -6.61
CA TYR A 216 5.86 -5.49 -7.29
C TYR A 216 7.21 -5.18 -7.95
N LEU A 217 8.32 -5.30 -7.22
CA LEU A 217 9.65 -5.08 -7.79
C LEU A 217 9.99 -6.11 -8.88
N LYS A 218 9.60 -7.37 -8.71
CA LYS A 218 9.81 -8.44 -9.70
C LYS A 218 9.17 -8.11 -11.06
N TYR A 219 8.04 -7.41 -11.07
CA TYR A 219 7.35 -6.99 -12.28
C TYR A 219 7.70 -5.57 -12.76
N GLY A 220 8.75 -4.95 -12.20
CA GLY A 220 9.24 -3.64 -12.67
C GLY A 220 8.72 -2.43 -11.89
N GLY A 221 8.15 -2.64 -10.70
CA GLY A 221 7.80 -1.53 -9.80
C GLY A 221 9.01 -0.67 -9.44
N LEU A 222 8.82 0.65 -9.45
CA LEU A 222 9.91 1.61 -9.25
C LEU A 222 9.93 2.18 -7.83
N ILE A 223 8.77 2.62 -7.35
CA ILE A 223 8.65 3.38 -6.11
C ILE A 223 7.60 2.75 -5.20
N ALA A 224 7.97 2.51 -3.94
CA ALA A 224 7.06 2.09 -2.89
C ALA A 224 7.45 2.71 -1.55
N ASP A 225 6.43 2.95 -0.72
CA ASP A 225 6.60 3.46 0.64
C ASP A 225 6.08 2.43 1.64
N LEU A 226 6.86 2.12 2.68
CA LEU A 226 6.36 1.39 3.84
C LEU A 226 5.72 2.38 4.81
N GLY A 227 4.41 2.36 4.92
CA GLY A 227 3.63 3.23 5.77
C GLY A 227 3.26 2.60 7.12
N PHE A 228 3.26 3.44 8.15
CA PHE A 228 2.78 3.13 9.49
C PHE A 228 1.54 3.97 9.78
N SER A 229 0.43 3.29 10.06
CA SER A 229 -0.86 3.92 10.29
C SER A 229 -1.51 3.37 11.57
N LEU A 230 -2.47 4.12 12.11
CA LEU A 230 -3.38 3.65 13.14
C LEU A 230 -4.77 3.45 12.54
N VAL A 231 -5.31 2.25 12.73
CA VAL A 231 -6.71 1.94 12.47
C VAL A 231 -7.50 2.20 13.76
N LEU A 232 -8.67 2.83 13.64
CA LEU A 232 -9.50 3.27 14.77
C LEU A 232 -8.78 4.20 15.76
N GLY A 233 -7.67 4.82 15.35
CA GLY A 233 -6.89 5.75 16.17
C GLY A 233 -5.94 5.10 17.18
N PHE A 234 -5.89 3.76 17.31
CA PHE A 234 -5.02 3.09 18.28
C PHE A 234 -4.44 1.74 17.84
N ILE A 235 -4.97 1.10 16.79
CA ILE A 235 -4.47 -0.21 16.34
C ILE A 235 -3.33 0.02 15.32
N PRO A 236 -2.08 -0.37 15.63
CA PRO A 236 -0.98 -0.19 14.70
C PRO A 236 -1.15 -1.06 13.46
N PHE A 237 -0.90 -0.47 12.30
CA PHE A 237 -1.03 -1.10 11.00
C PHE A 237 0.15 -0.72 10.11
N ILE A 238 0.78 -1.73 9.51
CA ILE A 238 1.87 -1.58 8.55
C ILE A 238 1.28 -1.85 7.17
N HIS A 239 1.61 -1.02 6.18
CA HIS A 239 1.16 -1.18 4.81
C HIS A 239 2.24 -0.76 3.83
N ILE A 240 2.29 -1.36 2.65
CA ILE A 240 3.12 -0.89 1.54
C ILE A 240 2.24 -0.19 0.52
N ASN A 241 2.62 1.05 0.21
CA ASN A 241 1.99 1.84 -0.82
C ASN A 241 2.75 1.68 -2.13
N THR A 242 2.21 0.88 -3.05
CA THR A 242 2.73 0.70 -4.41
C THR A 242 2.22 1.80 -5.32
N ASN A 243 2.95 2.92 -5.40
CA ASN A 243 2.47 4.16 -6.04
C ASN A 243 2.09 4.02 -7.52
N SER A 244 2.65 3.04 -8.26
CA SER A 244 2.35 2.89 -9.70
C SER A 244 1.54 1.67 -10.11
N LEU A 245 1.19 0.78 -9.18
CA LEU A 245 0.53 -0.48 -9.52
C LEU A 245 -0.75 -0.28 -10.34
N HIS A 246 -1.52 0.77 -10.03
CA HIS A 246 -2.75 1.09 -10.73
C HIS A 246 -2.56 1.50 -12.21
N PHE A 247 -1.38 2.03 -12.57
CA PHE A 247 -1.10 2.46 -13.95
C PHE A 247 -0.64 1.31 -14.86
N TRP A 248 -0.28 0.16 -14.29
CA TRP A 248 0.20 -0.96 -15.07
C TRP A 248 -0.89 -1.46 -16.00
N GLU A 249 -0.56 -1.80 -17.25
CA GLU A 249 -1.54 -2.31 -18.21
C GLU A 249 -1.86 -3.79 -17.98
N ASN A 250 -0.85 -4.57 -17.56
CA ASN A 250 -0.98 -6.01 -17.41
C ASN A 250 -1.76 -6.40 -16.14
N GLN A 251 -3.05 -6.70 -16.31
CA GLN A 251 -3.94 -7.12 -15.23
C GLN A 251 -3.41 -8.34 -14.47
N ARG A 252 -2.76 -9.30 -15.14
CA ARG A 252 -2.21 -10.49 -14.46
C ARG A 252 -1.10 -10.11 -13.49
N GLN A 253 -0.22 -9.19 -13.87
CA GLN A 253 0.82 -8.70 -12.98
C GLN A 253 0.22 -7.97 -11.78
N ARG A 254 -0.79 -7.12 -12.00
CA ARG A 254 -1.51 -6.44 -10.90
C ARG A 254 -2.14 -7.45 -9.94
N VAL A 255 -2.86 -8.45 -10.45
CA VAL A 255 -3.47 -9.52 -9.65
C VAL A 255 -2.43 -10.32 -8.88
N TRP A 256 -1.27 -10.64 -9.46
CA TRP A 256 -0.20 -11.33 -8.75
C TRP A 256 0.35 -10.49 -7.59
N VAL A 257 0.56 -9.19 -7.79
CA VAL A 257 1.00 -8.28 -6.73
C VAL A 257 -0.04 -8.25 -5.62
N ILE A 258 -1.32 -8.03 -5.94
CA ILE A 258 -2.41 -7.96 -4.95
C ILE A 258 -2.60 -9.30 -4.22
N SER A 259 -2.39 -10.44 -4.87
CA SER A 259 -2.56 -11.75 -4.22
C SER A 259 -1.36 -12.18 -3.38
N ALA A 260 -0.20 -11.53 -3.51
CA ALA A 260 1.05 -12.00 -2.93
C ALA A 260 1.00 -12.06 -1.40
N GLY A 261 0.40 -11.08 -0.73
CA GLY A 261 0.20 -11.06 0.72
C GLY A 261 -0.64 -12.24 1.21
N ILE A 262 -1.79 -12.47 0.60
CA ILE A 262 -2.65 -13.64 0.91
C ILE A 262 -1.90 -14.97 0.69
N ILE A 263 -1.14 -15.10 -0.41
CA ILE A 263 -0.38 -16.33 -0.69
C ILE A 263 0.68 -16.57 0.38
N MET A 264 1.39 -15.52 0.81
CA MET A 264 2.35 -15.59 1.92
C MET A 264 1.65 -16.03 3.22
N ASP A 265 0.48 -15.47 3.52
CA ASP A 265 -0.27 -15.82 4.73
C ASP A 265 -0.71 -17.29 4.72
N ILE A 266 -1.19 -17.80 3.59
CA ILE A 266 -1.54 -19.22 3.42
C ILE A 266 -0.31 -20.10 3.65
N SER A 267 0.83 -19.73 3.08
CA SER A 267 2.09 -20.45 3.29
C SER A 267 2.52 -20.46 4.77
N LEU A 268 2.39 -19.34 5.48
CA LEU A 268 2.68 -19.25 6.91
C LEU A 268 1.70 -20.10 7.74
N LEU A 269 0.40 -20.03 7.43
CA LEU A 269 -0.64 -20.84 8.08
C LEU A 269 -0.34 -22.34 7.97
N LEU A 270 0.03 -22.80 6.77
CA LEU A 270 0.41 -24.18 6.51
C LEU A 270 1.74 -24.54 7.19
N GLY A 271 2.72 -23.63 7.17
CA GLY A 271 3.99 -23.81 7.85
C GLY A 271 3.86 -24.04 9.36
N ILE A 272 2.88 -23.38 10.01
CA ILE A 272 2.60 -23.59 11.45
C ILE A 272 2.18 -25.04 11.73
N ASN A 273 1.50 -25.74 10.81
CA ASN A 273 1.14 -27.15 11.02
C ASN A 273 2.37 -28.03 11.28
N ILE A 274 3.51 -27.70 10.67
CA ILE A 274 4.77 -28.42 10.88
C ILE A 274 5.21 -28.27 12.34
N ILE A 275 5.15 -27.05 12.88
CA ILE A 275 5.49 -26.73 14.27
C ILE A 275 4.55 -27.44 15.25
N LEU A 276 3.24 -27.44 14.96
CA LEU A 276 2.23 -28.13 15.78
C LEU A 276 2.41 -29.66 15.79
N GLY A 277 3.12 -30.20 14.81
CA GLY A 277 3.49 -31.60 14.76
C GLY A 277 4.72 -31.98 15.58
N LEU A 278 5.44 -30.99 16.15
CA LEU A 278 6.62 -31.22 16.96
C LEU A 278 6.23 -31.48 18.42
N ASP A 279 7.06 -32.25 19.12
CA ASP A 279 6.92 -32.44 20.56
C ASP A 279 7.42 -31.19 21.30
N ILE A 280 6.50 -30.24 21.50
CA ILE A 280 6.76 -28.98 22.20
C ILE A 280 5.91 -28.88 23.46
N HIS A 281 6.41 -28.12 24.44
CA HIS A 281 5.70 -27.88 25.69
C HIS A 281 4.29 -27.33 25.43
N LYS A 282 3.28 -27.85 26.16
CA LYS A 282 1.85 -27.57 25.95
C LYS A 282 1.51 -26.08 25.86
N VAL A 283 2.17 -25.24 26.66
CA VAL A 283 1.99 -23.77 26.62
C VAL A 283 2.34 -23.19 25.24
N TRP A 284 3.47 -23.60 24.66
CA TRP A 284 3.88 -23.13 23.33
C TRP A 284 2.98 -23.69 22.23
N LEU A 285 2.56 -24.96 22.36
CA LEU A 285 1.57 -25.54 21.46
C LEU A 285 0.29 -24.70 21.41
N SER A 286 -0.25 -24.35 22.58
CA SER A 286 -1.43 -23.49 22.70
C SER A 286 -1.22 -22.10 22.09
N HIS A 287 -0.07 -21.46 22.32
CA HIS A 287 0.25 -20.17 21.69
C HIS A 287 0.31 -20.25 20.16
N TRP A 288 0.94 -21.28 19.60
CA TRP A 288 1.04 -21.48 18.16
C TRP A 288 -0.32 -21.78 17.53
N GLN A 289 -1.18 -22.56 18.19
CA GLN A 289 -2.57 -22.80 17.75
C GLN A 289 -3.36 -21.49 17.71
N PHE A 290 -3.28 -20.68 18.77
CA PHE A 290 -3.95 -19.37 18.79
C PHE A 290 -3.41 -18.43 17.69
N PHE A 291 -2.10 -18.43 17.50
CA PHE A 291 -1.46 -17.63 16.44
C PHE A 291 -1.90 -18.10 15.04
N GLN A 292 -2.08 -19.41 14.86
CA GLN A 292 -2.64 -19.97 13.63
C GLN A 292 -4.07 -19.48 13.38
N CYS A 293 -4.92 -19.42 14.42
CA CYS A 293 -6.26 -18.81 14.33
C CYS A 293 -6.19 -17.37 13.83
N PHE A 294 -5.24 -16.60 14.34
CA PHE A 294 -5.07 -15.21 13.91
C PHE A 294 -4.72 -15.11 12.43
N ILE A 295 -3.76 -15.89 11.93
CA ILE A 295 -3.39 -15.86 10.51
C ILE A 295 -4.57 -16.32 9.63
N ALA A 296 -5.29 -17.36 10.04
CA ALA A 296 -6.49 -17.81 9.32
C ALA A 296 -7.56 -16.70 9.25
N PHE A 297 -7.79 -16.01 10.37
CA PHE A 297 -8.68 -14.87 10.44
C PHE A 297 -8.22 -13.73 9.52
N ARG A 298 -6.92 -13.38 9.53
CA ARG A 298 -6.35 -12.37 8.63
C ARG A 298 -6.58 -12.73 7.16
N ILE A 299 -6.35 -13.99 6.76
CA ILE A 299 -6.63 -14.46 5.38
C ILE A 299 -8.10 -14.26 5.03
N ILE A 300 -9.03 -14.65 5.90
CA ILE A 300 -10.46 -14.49 5.65
C ILE A 300 -10.80 -13.01 5.47
N PHE A 301 -10.37 -12.13 6.38
CA PHE A 301 -10.70 -10.71 6.28
C PHE A 301 -10.05 -10.03 5.08
N ASN A 302 -8.80 -10.37 4.76
CA ASN A 302 -8.13 -9.84 3.58
C ASN A 302 -8.73 -10.36 2.27
N THR A 303 -9.35 -11.54 2.25
CA THR A 303 -10.00 -12.08 1.04
C THR A 303 -11.45 -11.59 0.86
N ILE A 304 -12.09 -11.02 1.89
CA ILE A 304 -13.44 -10.44 1.76
C ILE A 304 -13.38 -9.22 0.81
N PRO A 305 -14.11 -9.25 -0.32
CA PRO A 305 -14.01 -8.19 -1.32
C PRO A 305 -14.82 -6.93 -1.00
N PHE A 306 -15.64 -6.99 0.04
CA PHE A 306 -16.59 -5.93 0.40
C PHE A 306 -16.01 -4.89 1.36
N ILE A 307 -14.81 -5.10 1.90
CA ILE A 307 -14.16 -4.21 2.86
C ILE A 307 -13.10 -3.37 2.12
N PRO A 308 -13.29 -2.05 1.96
CA PRO A 308 -12.32 -1.21 1.26
C PRO A 308 -10.95 -1.24 1.94
N GLY A 309 -9.91 -1.42 1.13
CA GLY A 309 -8.52 -1.47 1.58
C GLY A 309 -7.98 -2.87 1.86
N THR A 310 -8.77 -3.93 1.68
CA THR A 310 -8.29 -5.31 1.72
C THR A 310 -7.81 -5.78 0.34
N ASP A 311 -6.96 -6.79 0.31
CA ASP A 311 -6.50 -7.42 -0.95
C ASP A 311 -7.68 -7.91 -1.80
N GLY A 312 -8.68 -8.54 -1.19
CA GLY A 312 -9.89 -9.04 -1.84
C GLY A 312 -10.69 -7.91 -2.48
N TYR A 313 -10.75 -6.74 -1.86
CA TYR A 313 -11.38 -5.55 -2.47
C TYR A 313 -10.63 -5.15 -3.73
N PHE A 314 -9.30 -5.08 -3.68
CA PHE A 314 -8.49 -4.75 -4.84
C PHE A 314 -8.58 -5.82 -5.93
N LEU A 315 -8.65 -7.11 -5.60
CA LEU A 315 -8.88 -8.19 -6.57
C LEU A 315 -10.23 -8.05 -7.27
N LEU A 316 -11.31 -7.78 -6.53
CA LEU A 316 -12.64 -7.57 -7.13
C LEU A 316 -12.65 -6.33 -8.02
N SER A 317 -12.05 -5.23 -7.53
CA SER A 317 -11.89 -3.98 -8.27
C SER A 317 -11.17 -4.19 -9.59
N GLU A 318 -10.07 -4.96 -9.58
CA GLU A 318 -9.32 -5.33 -10.78
C GLU A 318 -10.13 -6.23 -11.72
N TRP A 319 -10.90 -7.18 -11.20
CA TRP A 319 -11.70 -8.09 -12.01
C TRP A 319 -12.84 -7.36 -12.73
N ILE A 320 -13.49 -6.42 -12.05
CA ILE A 320 -14.58 -5.59 -12.59
C ILE A 320 -14.03 -4.39 -13.40
N GLN A 321 -12.72 -4.14 -13.34
CA GLN A 321 -12.04 -3.00 -13.97
C GLN A 321 -12.57 -1.65 -13.46
N GLU A 322 -12.84 -1.56 -12.16
CA GLU A 322 -13.40 -0.36 -11.52
C GLU A 322 -12.54 0.05 -10.32
N PRO A 323 -11.41 0.75 -10.52
CA PRO A 323 -10.39 0.98 -9.49
C PRO A 323 -10.90 1.69 -8.23
N ALA A 324 -11.89 2.56 -8.40
CA ALA A 324 -12.54 3.30 -7.32
C ALA A 324 -13.94 2.73 -6.98
N LEU A 325 -14.11 1.40 -7.07
CA LEU A 325 -15.40 0.70 -6.88
C LEU A 325 -16.21 1.20 -5.67
N PHE A 326 -15.58 1.30 -4.49
CA PHE A 326 -16.28 1.77 -3.30
C PHE A 326 -16.70 3.25 -3.39
N HIS A 327 -15.90 4.10 -4.04
CA HIS A 327 -16.22 5.52 -4.21
C HIS A 327 -17.38 5.70 -5.19
N GLU A 328 -17.35 5.02 -6.34
CA GLU A 328 -18.44 5.05 -7.31
C GLU A 328 -19.73 4.47 -6.73
N ALA A 329 -19.63 3.41 -5.94
CA ALA A 329 -20.77 2.83 -5.25
C ALA A 329 -21.35 3.77 -4.18
N SER A 330 -20.49 4.47 -3.43
CA SER A 330 -20.89 5.50 -2.46
C SER A 330 -21.56 6.69 -3.14
N ARG A 331 -21.03 7.14 -4.29
CA ARG A 331 -21.62 8.22 -5.10
C ARG A 331 -23.01 7.82 -5.61
N THR A 332 -23.16 6.57 -6.03
CA THR A 332 -24.46 6.03 -6.46
C THR A 332 -25.47 5.98 -5.32
N LEU A 333 -25.04 5.63 -4.10
CA LEU A 333 -25.89 5.71 -2.91
C LEU A 333 -26.34 7.15 -2.61
N GLN A 334 -25.47 8.15 -2.80
CA GLN A 334 -25.84 9.55 -2.63
C GLN A 334 -26.89 9.99 -3.66
N LYS A 335 -26.74 9.61 -4.94
CA LYS A 335 -27.76 9.84 -5.98
C LYS A 335 -29.09 9.18 -5.61
N PHE A 336 -29.06 7.94 -5.14
CA PHE A 336 -30.27 7.23 -4.74
C PHE A 336 -30.98 7.94 -3.57
N LYS A 337 -30.22 8.44 -2.59
CA LYS A 337 -30.78 9.27 -1.51
C LYS A 337 -31.41 10.57 -2.04
N SER A 338 -30.77 11.28 -2.96
CA SER A 338 -31.34 12.53 -3.51
C SER A 338 -32.65 12.29 -4.26
N ILE A 339 -32.79 11.15 -4.95
CA ILE A 339 -34.04 10.71 -5.59
C ILE A 339 -35.13 10.41 -4.55
N ILE A 340 -34.82 9.63 -3.50
CA ILE A 340 -35.77 9.29 -2.43
C ILE A 340 -36.29 10.55 -1.73
N PHE A 341 -35.39 11.48 -1.40
CA PHE A 341 -35.73 12.75 -0.76
C PHE A 341 -36.23 13.81 -1.75
N ARG A 342 -36.45 13.43 -3.02
CA ARG A 342 -36.99 14.27 -4.11
C ARG A 342 -36.26 15.60 -4.31
N ILE A 343 -34.96 15.62 -4.02
CA ILE A 343 -34.13 16.81 -4.21
C ILE A 343 -33.80 16.96 -5.71
N GLU A 344 -33.66 15.85 -6.44
CA GLU A 344 -33.29 15.83 -7.86
C GLU A 344 -34.03 14.73 -8.63
N VAL A 345 -34.35 14.96 -9.91
CA VAL A 345 -34.90 13.95 -10.83
C VAL A 345 -33.77 13.35 -11.66
N ILE A 346 -33.11 12.32 -11.12
CA ILE A 346 -32.03 11.59 -11.79
C ILE A 346 -32.53 10.19 -12.14
N GLN A 347 -32.30 9.74 -13.38
CA GLN A 347 -32.57 8.36 -13.79
C GLN A 347 -31.36 7.47 -13.45
N LEU A 348 -31.62 6.33 -12.79
CA LEU A 348 -30.61 5.32 -12.49
C LEU A 348 -30.42 4.39 -13.69
N LYS A 349 -29.17 4.04 -13.98
CA LYS A 349 -28.79 3.05 -14.99
C LYS A 349 -28.75 1.65 -14.37
N SER A 350 -28.78 0.60 -15.19
CA SER A 350 -28.68 -0.78 -14.71
C SER A 350 -27.43 -1.05 -13.84
N LYS A 351 -26.28 -0.44 -14.20
CA LYS A 351 -25.02 -0.54 -13.43
C LYS A 351 -25.15 0.05 -12.01
N ASP A 352 -25.99 1.06 -11.83
CA ASP A 352 -26.18 1.73 -10.54
C ASP A 352 -26.81 0.79 -9.50
N TYR A 353 -27.68 -0.13 -9.91
CA TYR A 353 -28.25 -1.13 -9.00
C TYR A 353 -27.20 -2.11 -8.46
N LEU A 354 -26.22 -2.50 -9.29
CA LEU A 354 -25.10 -3.35 -8.84
C LEU A 354 -24.24 -2.61 -7.82
N TYR A 355 -23.95 -1.33 -8.07
CA TYR A 355 -23.26 -0.48 -7.13
C TYR A 355 -24.01 -0.30 -5.81
N LEU A 356 -25.34 -0.14 -5.86
CA LEU A 356 -26.18 -0.09 -4.64
C LEU A 356 -26.15 -1.41 -3.87
N ALA A 357 -26.25 -2.55 -4.54
CA ALA A 357 -26.14 -3.85 -3.89
C ALA A 357 -24.75 -4.03 -3.25
N TYR A 358 -23.69 -3.66 -3.97
CA TYR A 358 -22.32 -3.72 -3.48
C TYR A 358 -22.12 -2.85 -2.24
N ILE A 359 -22.53 -1.57 -2.25
CA ILE A 359 -22.30 -0.67 -1.11
C ILE A 359 -23.10 -1.10 0.14
N MET A 360 -24.30 -1.65 -0.04
CA MET A 360 -25.08 -2.21 1.06
C MET A 360 -24.37 -3.41 1.68
N MET A 361 -23.85 -4.32 0.85
CA MET A 361 -23.07 -5.47 1.30
C MET A 361 -21.79 -5.01 2.01
N SER A 362 -21.07 -4.04 1.44
CA SER A 362 -19.91 -3.42 2.06
C SER A 362 -20.21 -2.87 3.44
N TYR A 363 -21.29 -2.10 3.63
CA TYR A 363 -21.63 -1.62 4.97
C TYR A 363 -21.95 -2.76 5.93
N CYS A 364 -22.66 -3.80 5.49
CA CYS A 364 -22.93 -4.97 6.34
C CYS A 364 -21.63 -5.64 6.81
N PHE A 365 -20.69 -5.92 5.90
CA PHE A 365 -19.41 -6.53 6.24
C PHE A 365 -18.52 -5.62 7.09
N ILE A 366 -18.46 -4.33 6.79
CA ILE A 366 -17.70 -3.34 7.58
C ILE A 366 -18.26 -3.27 9.01
N THR A 367 -19.58 -3.22 9.17
CA THR A 367 -20.23 -3.22 10.48
C THR A 367 -19.94 -4.52 11.22
N ALA A 368 -20.11 -5.68 10.56
CA ALA A 368 -19.80 -6.97 11.16
C ALA A 368 -18.34 -7.08 11.60
N TYR A 369 -17.39 -6.61 10.77
CA TYR A 369 -15.97 -6.55 11.11
C TYR A 369 -15.72 -5.72 12.37
N TYR A 370 -16.25 -4.50 12.43
CA TYR A 370 -16.06 -3.65 13.61
C TYR A 370 -16.76 -4.17 14.86
N CYS A 371 -17.95 -4.76 14.72
CA CYS A 371 -18.63 -5.40 15.84
C CYS A 371 -17.83 -6.58 16.37
N LEU A 372 -17.28 -7.42 15.48
CA LEU A 372 -16.48 -8.58 15.88
C LEU A 372 -15.15 -8.15 16.51
N LEU A 373 -14.49 -7.12 15.95
CA LEU A 373 -13.28 -6.54 16.53
C LEU A 373 -13.56 -5.93 17.91
N ALA A 374 -14.65 -5.17 18.06
CA ALA A 374 -15.07 -4.61 19.35
C ALA A 374 -15.39 -5.72 20.36
N LEU A 375 -16.13 -6.76 19.95
CA LEU A 375 -16.44 -7.91 20.79
C LEU A 375 -15.17 -8.64 21.20
N TRP A 376 -14.17 -8.77 20.32
CA TRP A 376 -12.89 -9.38 20.66
C TRP A 376 -12.08 -8.57 21.68
N ILE A 377 -12.12 -7.23 21.60
CA ILE A 377 -11.49 -6.35 22.59
C ILE A 377 -12.24 -6.38 23.92
N ILE A 378 -13.57 -6.37 23.87
CA ILE A 378 -14.45 -6.15 25.03
C ILE A 378 -14.76 -7.47 25.78
N ALA A 379 -14.94 -8.59 25.07
CA ALA A 379 -15.34 -9.87 25.66
C ALA A 379 -14.40 -10.36 26.77
N PRO A 380 -13.06 -10.26 26.68
CA PRO A 380 -12.18 -10.62 27.78
C PRO A 380 -12.43 -9.81 29.06
N TYR A 381 -12.82 -8.53 28.92
CA TYR A 381 -13.17 -7.68 30.07
C TYR A 381 -14.54 -8.05 30.66
N PHE A 382 -15.53 -8.35 29.83
CA PHE A 382 -16.84 -8.78 30.34
C PHE A 382 -16.80 -10.17 30.99
N ILE A 383 -16.05 -11.11 30.41
CA ILE A 383 -15.87 -12.47 30.96
C ILE A 383 -15.13 -12.42 32.31
N SER A 384 -14.24 -11.45 32.52
CA SER A 384 -13.55 -11.27 33.81
C SER A 384 -14.37 -10.53 34.87
N ILE A 385 -15.49 -9.90 34.49
CA ILE A 385 -16.39 -9.17 35.41
C ILE A 385 -17.63 -10.01 35.76
N LEU A 386 -18.03 -10.95 34.91
CA LEU A 386 -19.12 -11.88 35.18
C LEU A 386 -18.59 -13.02 36.08
N PRO A 387 -19.15 -13.19 37.31
CA PRO A 387 -18.70 -14.17 38.29
C PRO A 387 -18.95 -15.62 37.89
#